data_AF-A0A941NUE2-F1
#
_entry.id   AF-A0A941NUE2-F1
#
_cell.length_a   1.000
_cell.length_b   1.000
_cell.length_c   1.000
_cell.angle_alpha   90.00
_cell.angle_beta   90.00
_cell.angle_gamma   90.00
#
_symmetry.space_group_name_H-M   'P 1'
#
loop_
_entity.id
_entity.type
_entity.pdbx_description
1 polymer ?
#
loop_
_entity_poly.entity_id
_entity_poly.type
_entity_poly.pdbx_seq_one_letter_code
_entity_poly.pdbx_strand_id
1 'polypeptide(L)'
;MLNPTFLPLELIKQLPLVNGAIDLSKLMPLQGGGTHEIYRVEHTPPFLVKVVRRSIGNSQDALQATLKDLTDKYAHLYAHFGEDRCLLETRCIHKVSHNGIDAKDAIVSLVAFDTCFQNKDKFGFNTQAVETMEPKLKKDPHKYHAMNQNLLGESKTPFNEEDFLYFHDGFQDVFRLLDKEPSLREVMKEFLTKFKHYYQKTDQLLDFTGLDNVVFYKKDAQWQYKVGSVIKHETGNRAKQVLQAIASDPAVVKQSFENWTFIYFVPSWLRLLNATAAKLGMGRIVENITLSPSDSVYLSKMYEMLSLSERAMNNAQDGDVENALRYFREYAQQEKSHDTRVRHMMSKYYLSFLEKQPQRQADEITSFLNLMMDPKNEFPKEYWQEAQNIILGLKAKLETLGPLDPTFQEKIALVLRKIGYDTSAQASSLEKLSSMLAAASPFTGGSLEESSKTVTPLKTLQEASMKKSAENNQTDVAFKPSLMH
;
A
#
# COMPACT_ATOMS: atom_id res chain seq x y z
N MET A 1 -17.82 -32.57 -0.79
CA MET A 1 -17.69 -31.63 -1.92
C MET A 1 -18.86 -30.66 -1.85
N LEU A 2 -18.67 -29.48 -1.27
CA LEU A 2 -19.70 -28.45 -1.26
C LEU A 2 -19.77 -27.80 -2.65
N ASN A 3 -20.98 -27.71 -3.19
CA ASN A 3 -21.26 -27.05 -4.46
C ASN A 3 -21.04 -25.53 -4.25
N PRO A 4 -20.10 -24.86 -4.94
CA PRO A 4 -19.75 -23.45 -4.71
C PRO A 4 -20.86 -22.44 -5.11
N THR A 5 -22.08 -22.92 -5.38
CA THR A 5 -23.17 -22.19 -6.02
C THR A 5 -24.19 -21.54 -5.05
N PHE A 6 -24.11 -21.74 -3.74
CA PHE A 6 -25.20 -21.36 -2.82
C PHE A 6 -25.01 -20.11 -1.93
N LEU A 7 -23.92 -19.36 -2.07
CA LEU A 7 -23.71 -18.08 -1.37
C LEU A 7 -24.02 -16.76 -2.13
N PRO A 8 -24.38 -16.70 -3.44
CA PRO A 8 -24.58 -15.41 -4.11
C PRO A 8 -25.81 -14.62 -3.65
N LEU A 9 -26.95 -15.27 -3.38
CA LEU A 9 -28.24 -14.57 -3.25
C LEU A 9 -28.34 -13.70 -2.00
N GLU A 10 -27.86 -14.19 -0.84
CA GLU A 10 -27.95 -13.43 0.42
C GLU A 10 -26.99 -12.24 0.45
N LEU A 11 -25.84 -12.33 -0.22
CA LEU A 11 -24.92 -11.19 -0.36
C LEU A 11 -25.46 -10.16 -1.36
N ILE A 12 -26.07 -10.61 -2.47
CA ILE A 12 -26.68 -9.69 -3.46
C ILE A 12 -27.82 -8.88 -2.83
N LYS A 13 -28.63 -9.47 -1.94
CA LYS A 13 -29.69 -8.76 -1.22
C LYS A 13 -29.19 -7.60 -0.35
N GLN A 14 -27.92 -7.63 0.05
CA GLN A 14 -27.29 -6.59 0.87
C GLN A 14 -26.71 -5.44 0.03
N LEU A 15 -26.71 -5.56 -1.31
CA LEU A 15 -26.18 -4.55 -2.21
C LEU A 15 -27.20 -3.46 -2.50
N PRO A 16 -26.76 -2.21 -2.76
CA PRO A 16 -27.64 -1.14 -3.18
C PRO A 16 -28.17 -1.44 -4.60
N LEU A 17 -29.41 -1.91 -4.70
CA LEU A 17 -30.05 -2.19 -5.99
C LEU A 17 -30.89 -0.99 -6.45
N VAL A 18 -30.74 -0.61 -7.72
CA VAL A 18 -31.61 0.33 -8.42
C VAL A 18 -32.12 -0.35 -9.69
N ASN A 19 -33.43 -0.48 -9.82
CA ASN A 19 -34.07 -1.19 -10.95
C ASN A 19 -33.55 -2.63 -11.15
N GLY A 20 -33.18 -3.32 -10.06
CA GLY A 20 -32.62 -4.68 -10.10
C GLY A 20 -31.17 -4.78 -10.54
N ALA A 21 -30.46 -3.66 -10.73
CA ALA A 21 -29.02 -3.61 -10.96
C ALA A 21 -28.28 -3.13 -9.70
N ILE A 22 -27.07 -3.64 -9.47
CA ILE A 22 -26.17 -3.12 -8.43
C ILE A 22 -25.74 -1.70 -8.84
N ASP A 23 -25.99 -0.73 -7.98
CA ASP A 23 -25.58 0.66 -8.17
C ASP A 23 -24.18 0.88 -7.57
N LEU A 24 -23.17 0.78 -8.42
CA LEU A 24 -21.75 0.87 -8.04
C LEU A 24 -21.38 2.26 -7.48
N SER A 25 -22.15 3.30 -7.81
CA SER A 25 -21.92 4.66 -7.29
C SER A 25 -22.16 4.79 -5.79
N LYS A 26 -22.88 3.83 -5.20
CA LYS A 26 -23.21 3.80 -3.76
C LYS A 26 -22.25 2.92 -2.96
N LEU A 27 -21.26 2.32 -3.61
CA LEU A 27 -20.25 1.49 -2.96
C LEU A 27 -18.94 2.28 -2.82
N MET A 28 -18.12 1.91 -1.83
CA MET A 28 -16.81 2.53 -1.66
C MET A 28 -15.84 1.94 -2.70
N PRO A 29 -15.35 2.71 -3.68
CA PRO A 29 -14.37 2.19 -4.62
C PRO A 29 -13.04 1.93 -3.89
N LEU A 30 -12.43 0.79 -4.17
CA LEU A 30 -11.04 0.51 -3.81
C LEU A 30 -10.17 0.62 -5.07
N GLN A 31 -8.85 0.70 -4.89
CA GLN A 31 -7.93 0.68 -6.02
C GLN A 31 -8.10 -0.63 -6.81
N GLY A 32 -8.72 -0.52 -7.99
CA GLY A 32 -8.94 -1.65 -8.89
C GLY A 32 -7.68 -2.05 -9.64
N GLY A 33 -7.58 -3.33 -10.03
CA GLY A 33 -6.51 -3.82 -10.90
C GLY A 33 -6.87 -3.69 -12.39
N GLY A 34 -5.98 -4.16 -13.27
CA GLY A 34 -6.22 -4.19 -14.72
C GLY A 34 -7.43 -5.02 -15.15
N THR A 35 -7.87 -5.96 -14.31
CA THR A 35 -8.91 -6.96 -14.64
C THR A 35 -10.26 -6.71 -13.97
N HIS A 36 -10.30 -5.95 -12.88
CA HIS A 36 -11.52 -5.75 -12.09
C HIS A 36 -11.63 -4.31 -11.57
N GLU A 37 -12.86 -3.81 -11.50
CA GLU A 37 -13.21 -2.73 -10.58
C GLU A 37 -13.55 -3.35 -9.22
N ILE A 38 -12.98 -2.84 -8.13
CA ILE A 38 -13.14 -3.42 -6.80
C ILE A 38 -13.86 -2.39 -5.94
N TYR A 39 -14.92 -2.82 -5.29
CA TYR A 39 -15.71 -2.03 -4.38
C TYR A 39 -15.80 -2.74 -3.04
N ARG A 40 -15.75 -1.96 -1.96
CA ARG A 40 -16.01 -2.42 -0.60
C ARG A 40 -17.44 -2.08 -0.21
N VAL A 41 -18.11 -3.05 0.39
CA VAL A 41 -19.42 -2.87 0.99
C VAL A 41 -19.24 -2.84 2.50
N GLU A 42 -19.58 -1.71 3.11
CA GLU A 42 -19.49 -1.51 4.57
C GLU A 42 -20.70 -2.17 5.27
N HIS A 43 -20.67 -3.49 5.35
CA HIS A 43 -21.53 -4.31 6.22
C HIS A 43 -20.72 -4.91 7.37
N THR A 44 -21.38 -5.63 8.27
CA THR A 44 -20.71 -6.40 9.34
C THR A 44 -21.04 -7.89 9.21
N PRO A 45 -20.08 -8.73 8.74
CA PRO A 45 -18.75 -8.36 8.26
C PRO A 45 -18.79 -7.70 6.87
N PRO A 46 -17.75 -6.93 6.50
CA PRO A 46 -17.68 -6.29 5.19
C PRO A 46 -17.47 -7.35 4.12
N PHE A 47 -17.72 -6.97 2.87
CA PHE A 47 -17.38 -7.83 1.75
C PHE A 47 -16.99 -7.02 0.52
N LEU A 48 -16.30 -7.67 -0.41
CA LEU A 48 -15.90 -7.06 -1.67
C LEU A 48 -16.85 -7.44 -2.79
N VAL A 49 -17.13 -6.46 -3.64
CA VAL A 49 -17.75 -6.63 -4.95
C VAL A 49 -16.67 -6.35 -5.98
N LYS A 50 -16.36 -7.35 -6.81
CA LYS A 50 -15.40 -7.21 -7.90
C LYS A 50 -16.14 -7.36 -9.22
N VAL A 51 -16.21 -6.28 -9.98
CA VAL A 51 -16.82 -6.28 -11.30
C VAL A 51 -15.73 -6.57 -12.32
N VAL A 52 -15.84 -7.72 -12.98
CA VAL A 52 -14.92 -8.12 -14.06
C VAL A 52 -15.08 -7.13 -15.20
N ARG A 53 -13.96 -6.58 -15.68
CA ARG A 53 -14.00 -5.61 -16.78
C ARG A 53 -14.49 -6.26 -18.08
N ARG A 54 -15.24 -5.49 -18.87
CA ARG A 54 -15.88 -5.96 -20.12
C ARG A 54 -14.92 -6.59 -21.12
N SER A 55 -13.64 -6.18 -21.12
CA SER A 55 -12.59 -6.75 -21.97
C SER A 55 -12.30 -8.23 -21.72
N ILE A 56 -12.68 -8.77 -20.55
CA ILE A 56 -12.54 -10.19 -20.20
C ILE A 56 -13.81 -10.98 -20.60
N GLY A 57 -14.94 -10.28 -20.73
CA GLY A 57 -16.23 -10.86 -21.12
C GLY A 57 -17.33 -10.62 -20.10
N ASN A 58 -18.58 -10.69 -20.55
CA ASN A 58 -19.78 -10.54 -19.73
C ASN A 58 -20.92 -11.50 -20.12
N SER A 59 -20.58 -12.60 -20.81
CA SER A 59 -21.53 -13.62 -21.26
C SER A 59 -21.55 -14.83 -20.31
N GLN A 60 -22.60 -15.64 -20.42
CA GLN A 60 -22.72 -16.90 -19.68
C GLN A 60 -21.55 -17.85 -19.99
N ASP A 61 -21.10 -17.91 -21.24
CA ASP A 61 -19.96 -18.74 -21.63
C ASP A 61 -18.65 -18.27 -20.96
N ALA A 62 -18.43 -16.95 -20.91
CA ALA A 62 -17.30 -16.37 -20.19
C ALA A 62 -17.39 -16.64 -18.68
N LEU A 63 -18.60 -16.59 -18.10
CA LEU A 63 -18.81 -16.97 -16.70
C LEU A 63 -18.46 -18.46 -16.48
N GLN A 64 -18.92 -19.37 -17.33
CA GLN A 64 -18.64 -20.81 -17.18
C GLN A 64 -17.14 -21.11 -17.31
N ALA A 65 -16.47 -20.51 -18.30
CA ALA A 65 -15.02 -20.66 -18.47
C ALA A 65 -14.24 -20.16 -17.24
N THR A 66 -14.61 -18.97 -16.74
CA THR A 66 -13.95 -18.38 -15.57
C THR A 66 -14.27 -19.12 -14.27
N LEU A 67 -15.49 -19.64 -14.10
CA LEU A 67 -15.87 -20.44 -12.95
C LEU A 67 -15.13 -21.78 -12.91
N LYS A 68 -14.94 -22.43 -14.06
CA LYS A 68 -14.18 -23.67 -14.14
C LYS A 68 -12.73 -23.46 -13.69
N ASP A 69 -12.04 -22.49 -14.29
CA ASP A 69 -10.66 -22.13 -13.91
C ASP A 69 -10.57 -21.75 -12.42
N LEU A 70 -11.51 -20.95 -11.92
CA LEU A 70 -11.55 -20.55 -10.53
C LEU A 70 -11.77 -21.74 -9.57
N THR A 71 -12.70 -22.62 -9.91
CA THR A 71 -13.04 -23.80 -9.09
C THR A 71 -11.82 -24.71 -8.95
N ASP A 72 -11.12 -24.97 -10.05
CA ASP A 72 -9.92 -25.81 -10.04
C ASP A 72 -8.81 -25.16 -9.18
N LYS A 73 -8.60 -23.84 -9.33
CA LYS A 73 -7.60 -23.08 -8.55
C LYS A 73 -7.91 -23.07 -7.05
N TYR A 74 -9.15 -22.78 -6.67
CA TYR A 74 -9.55 -22.78 -5.26
C TYR A 74 -9.59 -24.19 -4.66
N ALA A 75 -9.92 -25.22 -5.44
CA ALA A 75 -9.83 -26.60 -4.97
C ALA A 75 -8.40 -26.96 -4.56
N HIS A 76 -7.40 -26.55 -5.35
CA HIS A 76 -6.00 -26.69 -4.96
C HIS A 76 -5.64 -25.85 -3.74
N LEU A 77 -6.12 -24.60 -3.66
CA LEU A 77 -5.86 -23.73 -2.51
C LEU A 77 -6.41 -24.36 -1.21
N TYR A 78 -7.66 -24.80 -1.22
CA TYR A 78 -8.32 -25.43 -0.09
C TYR A 78 -7.66 -26.75 0.31
N ALA A 79 -7.23 -27.57 -0.65
CA ALA A 79 -6.52 -28.81 -0.38
C ALA A 79 -5.20 -28.60 0.39
N HIS A 80 -4.53 -27.46 0.22
CA HIS A 80 -3.25 -27.18 0.88
C HIS A 80 -3.40 -26.32 2.14
N PHE A 81 -4.28 -25.33 2.12
CA PHE A 81 -4.41 -24.38 3.22
C PHE A 81 -5.54 -24.73 4.21
N GLY A 82 -6.59 -25.42 3.76
CA GLY A 82 -7.84 -25.64 4.48
C GLY A 82 -8.93 -24.64 4.05
N GLU A 83 -10.17 -25.12 3.92
CA GLU A 83 -11.33 -24.27 3.57
C GLU A 83 -11.56 -23.18 4.62
N ASP A 84 -11.38 -23.51 5.90
CA ASP A 84 -11.51 -22.59 7.04
C ASP A 84 -10.46 -21.47 7.03
N ARG A 85 -9.31 -21.70 6.39
CA ARG A 85 -8.21 -20.73 6.24
C ARG A 85 -8.36 -19.84 5.03
N CYS A 86 -9.24 -20.14 4.08
CA CYS A 86 -9.36 -19.40 2.83
C CYS A 86 -10.67 -18.62 2.77
N LEU A 87 -10.68 -17.48 2.06
CA LEU A 87 -11.91 -16.79 1.71
C LEU A 87 -12.61 -17.52 0.56
N LEU A 88 -13.94 -17.58 0.65
CA LEU A 88 -14.76 -18.06 -0.44
C LEU A 88 -15.05 -16.91 -1.40
N GLU A 89 -14.65 -17.09 -2.65
CA GLU A 89 -15.04 -16.24 -3.76
C GLU A 89 -16.19 -16.89 -4.53
N THR A 90 -17.28 -16.15 -4.72
CA THR A 90 -18.42 -16.60 -5.54
C THR A 90 -18.55 -15.70 -6.76
N ARG A 91 -18.88 -16.27 -7.92
CA ARG A 91 -19.12 -15.50 -9.15
C ARG A 91 -20.50 -15.74 -9.73
N CYS A 92 -21.12 -14.69 -10.23
CA CYS A 92 -22.38 -14.73 -10.95
C CYS A 92 -22.40 -13.68 -12.06
N ILE A 93 -23.38 -13.77 -12.96
CA ILE A 93 -23.75 -12.63 -13.81
C ILE A 93 -24.82 -11.84 -13.08
N HIS A 94 -24.60 -10.53 -12.97
CA HIS A 94 -25.61 -9.62 -12.47
C HIS A 94 -25.53 -8.27 -13.18
N LYS A 95 -26.65 -7.55 -13.19
CA LYS A 95 -26.69 -6.20 -13.76
C LYS A 95 -25.98 -5.24 -12.83
N VAL A 96 -25.10 -4.41 -13.40
CA VAL A 96 -24.40 -3.33 -12.70
C VAL A 96 -24.64 -2.01 -13.40
N SER A 97 -24.68 -0.93 -12.64
CA SER A 97 -24.96 0.44 -13.12
C SER A 97 -24.13 1.45 -12.34
N HIS A 98 -23.90 2.63 -12.92
CA HIS A 98 -23.35 3.78 -12.21
C HIS A 98 -24.45 4.85 -12.11
N ASN A 99 -24.85 5.19 -10.88
CA ASN A 99 -25.96 6.11 -10.59
C ASN A 99 -27.32 5.62 -11.13
N GLY A 100 -27.52 4.30 -11.23
CA GLY A 100 -28.75 3.72 -11.78
C GLY A 100 -28.96 3.93 -13.29
N ILE A 101 -27.96 4.46 -14.00
CA ILE A 101 -27.95 4.66 -15.45
C ILE A 101 -27.10 3.56 -16.10
N ASP A 102 -27.41 3.19 -17.34
CA ASP A 102 -26.65 2.25 -18.17
C ASP A 102 -26.41 0.87 -17.54
N ALA A 103 -27.48 0.28 -16.99
CA ALA A 103 -27.44 -1.07 -16.43
C ALA A 103 -26.97 -2.09 -17.50
N LYS A 104 -25.88 -2.78 -17.20
CA LYS A 104 -25.27 -3.78 -18.08
C LYS A 104 -25.00 -5.08 -17.33
N ASP A 105 -25.08 -6.21 -18.01
CA ASP A 105 -24.64 -7.47 -17.45
C ASP A 105 -23.13 -7.46 -17.28
N ALA A 106 -22.68 -7.91 -16.11
CA ALA A 106 -21.28 -8.09 -15.77
C ALA A 106 -21.10 -9.37 -14.95
N ILE A 107 -19.91 -9.98 -15.07
CA ILE A 107 -19.49 -11.00 -14.12
C ILE A 107 -19.12 -10.28 -12.82
N VAL A 108 -19.81 -10.61 -11.74
CA VAL A 108 -19.59 -10.07 -10.41
C VAL A 108 -19.02 -11.16 -9.53
N SER A 109 -17.89 -10.87 -8.91
CA SER A 109 -17.25 -11.69 -7.89
C SER A 109 -17.55 -11.10 -6.51
N LEU A 110 -18.14 -11.89 -5.63
CA LEU A 110 -18.47 -11.51 -4.26
C LEU A 110 -17.55 -12.27 -3.31
N VAL A 111 -16.85 -11.53 -2.46
CA VAL A 111 -15.89 -12.07 -1.49
C VAL A 111 -16.28 -11.60 -0.10
N ALA A 112 -16.96 -12.46 0.66
CA ALA A 112 -17.32 -12.17 2.04
C ALA A 112 -16.07 -12.16 2.93
N PHE A 113 -15.79 -11.05 3.60
CA PHE A 113 -14.70 -11.05 4.58
C PHE A 113 -15.16 -11.73 5.85
N ASP A 114 -14.23 -12.45 6.45
CA ASP A 114 -14.39 -12.98 7.78
C ASP A 114 -14.16 -11.85 8.81
N THR A 115 -14.67 -12.02 10.02
CA THR A 115 -14.51 -11.06 11.13
C THR A 115 -13.04 -10.79 11.45
N CYS A 116 -12.13 -11.72 11.14
CA CYS A 116 -10.68 -11.52 11.30
C CYS A 116 -10.12 -10.34 10.48
N PHE A 117 -10.76 -9.95 9.38
CA PHE A 117 -10.35 -8.77 8.61
C PHE A 117 -10.68 -7.44 9.30
N GLN A 118 -11.47 -7.46 10.38
CA GLN A 118 -11.72 -6.30 11.23
C GLN A 118 -10.93 -6.35 12.55
N ASN A 119 -10.09 -7.37 12.73
CA ASN A 119 -9.30 -7.52 13.95
C ASN A 119 -8.30 -6.35 14.08
N LYS A 120 -8.20 -5.79 15.29
CA LYS A 120 -7.26 -4.69 15.59
C LYS A 120 -5.81 -5.19 15.67
N ASP A 121 -5.62 -6.43 16.09
CA ASP A 121 -4.34 -7.10 16.22
C ASP A 121 -4.10 -7.99 14.99
N LYS A 122 -3.95 -7.33 13.83
CA LYS A 122 -3.68 -7.99 12.55
C LYS A 122 -2.60 -7.28 11.75
N PHE A 123 -1.97 -7.99 10.83
CA PHE A 123 -1.15 -7.41 9.77
C PHE A 123 -1.30 -8.20 8.46
N GLY A 124 -1.08 -7.51 7.34
CA GLY A 124 -1.04 -8.12 6.02
C GLY A 124 0.35 -8.70 5.72
N PHE A 125 0.41 -9.90 5.15
CA PHE A 125 1.62 -10.45 4.55
C PHE A 125 1.72 -9.94 3.13
N ASN A 126 2.22 -8.72 2.99
CA ASN A 126 2.27 -8.04 1.70
C ASN A 126 3.63 -7.39 1.41
N THR A 127 3.82 -7.03 0.13
CA THR A 127 5.01 -6.33 -0.34
C THR A 127 4.64 -5.06 -1.10
N GLN A 128 5.62 -4.16 -1.17
CA GLN A 128 5.63 -3.05 -2.13
C GLN A 128 6.47 -3.44 -3.35
N ALA A 129 6.27 -2.74 -4.47
CA ALA A 129 7.02 -2.94 -5.70
C ALA A 129 8.37 -2.20 -5.63
N VAL A 130 9.43 -2.89 -5.22
CA VAL A 130 10.74 -2.26 -4.96
C VAL A 130 11.37 -1.68 -6.21
N GLU A 131 11.14 -2.31 -7.36
CA GLU A 131 11.65 -1.94 -8.69
C GLU A 131 11.24 -0.52 -9.13
N THR A 132 10.40 0.14 -8.34
CA THR A 132 9.74 1.42 -8.62
C THR A 132 10.22 2.54 -7.70
N MET A 133 10.96 2.17 -6.64
CA MET A 133 11.49 3.05 -5.60
C MET A 133 12.80 3.71 -6.08
N GLU A 134 12.68 4.58 -7.09
CA GLU A 134 13.82 5.29 -7.70
C GLU A 134 14.80 5.88 -6.66
N PRO A 135 14.35 6.61 -5.62
CA PRO A 135 15.26 7.18 -4.62
C PRO A 135 16.07 6.10 -3.88
N LYS A 136 15.42 5.03 -3.41
CA LYS A 136 16.08 3.97 -2.66
C LYS A 136 17.06 3.18 -3.53
N LEU A 137 16.65 2.85 -4.76
CA LEU A 137 17.48 2.10 -5.72
C LEU A 137 18.72 2.89 -6.15
N LYS A 138 18.60 4.20 -6.38
CA LYS A 138 19.73 5.07 -6.70
C LYS A 138 20.67 5.28 -5.52
N LYS A 139 20.13 5.41 -4.32
CA LYS A 139 20.91 5.69 -3.11
C LYS A 139 21.77 4.50 -2.69
N ASP A 140 21.24 3.28 -2.74
CA ASP A 140 21.93 2.08 -2.25
C ASP A 140 21.79 0.88 -3.24
N PRO A 141 22.31 0.97 -4.47
CA PRO A 141 22.19 -0.12 -5.47
C PRO A 141 22.93 -1.40 -5.02
N HIS A 142 23.97 -1.27 -4.19
CA HIS A 142 24.69 -2.41 -3.64
C HIS A 142 23.82 -3.25 -2.69
N LYS A 143 22.98 -2.61 -1.85
CA LYS A 143 22.03 -3.32 -0.98
C LYS A 143 20.99 -4.06 -1.79
N TYR A 144 20.50 -3.44 -2.88
CA TYR A 144 19.56 -4.10 -3.78
C TYR A 144 20.16 -5.36 -4.40
N HIS A 145 21.41 -5.25 -4.90
CA HIS A 145 22.12 -6.38 -5.47
C HIS A 145 22.38 -7.49 -4.44
N ALA A 146 22.86 -7.14 -3.24
CA ALA A 146 23.11 -8.10 -2.16
C ALA A 146 21.82 -8.82 -1.73
N MET A 147 20.72 -8.09 -1.55
CA MET A 147 19.40 -8.66 -1.26
C MET A 147 18.97 -9.66 -2.33
N ASN A 148 19.07 -9.30 -3.62
CA ASN A 148 18.72 -10.20 -4.72
C ASN A 148 19.62 -11.43 -4.76
N GLN A 149 20.92 -11.28 -4.57
CA GLN A 149 21.84 -12.42 -4.50
C GLN A 149 21.46 -13.40 -3.38
N ASN A 150 21.13 -12.89 -2.19
CA ASN A 150 20.82 -13.68 -1.02
C ASN A 150 19.45 -14.37 -1.10
N LEU A 151 18.44 -13.67 -1.63
CA LEU A 151 17.05 -14.13 -1.61
C LEU A 151 16.64 -14.83 -2.91
N LEU A 152 17.22 -14.44 -4.04
CA LEU A 152 16.85 -14.89 -5.38
C LEU A 152 18.04 -15.34 -6.24
N GLY A 153 19.29 -15.17 -5.82
CA GLY A 153 20.47 -15.58 -6.57
C GLY A 153 21.02 -16.94 -6.12
N GLU A 154 22.11 -17.40 -6.73
CA GLU A 154 22.80 -18.64 -6.31
C GLU A 154 23.79 -18.42 -5.14
N SER A 155 23.80 -17.22 -4.56
CA SER A 155 24.74 -16.85 -3.51
C SER A 155 24.53 -17.70 -2.24
N LYS A 156 25.65 -18.08 -1.62
CA LYS A 156 25.70 -18.69 -0.28
C LYS A 156 25.84 -17.65 0.83
N THR A 157 25.86 -16.37 0.49
CA THR A 157 25.94 -15.30 1.50
C THR A 157 24.70 -15.37 2.39
N PRO A 158 24.88 -15.29 3.73
CA PRO A 158 23.75 -15.30 4.65
C PRO A 158 22.76 -14.16 4.38
N PHE A 159 21.49 -14.41 4.68
CA PHE A 159 20.46 -13.38 4.65
C PHE A 159 20.84 -12.20 5.55
N ASN A 160 20.85 -11.00 4.97
CA ASN A 160 20.99 -9.75 5.71
C ASN A 160 19.61 -9.10 5.85
N GLU A 161 19.12 -9.06 7.08
CA GLU A 161 17.83 -8.46 7.43
C GLU A 161 17.80 -6.95 7.15
N GLU A 162 18.90 -6.23 7.40
CA GLU A 162 18.96 -4.78 7.22
C GLU A 162 18.81 -4.37 5.74
N ASP A 163 19.43 -5.14 4.84
CA ASP A 163 19.34 -4.88 3.40
C ASP A 163 17.91 -5.11 2.87
N PHE A 164 17.22 -6.14 3.37
CA PHE A 164 15.82 -6.39 3.03
C PHE A 164 14.90 -5.29 3.59
N LEU A 165 15.03 -4.96 4.87
CA LEU A 165 14.18 -3.96 5.52
C LEU A 165 14.42 -2.53 4.99
N TYR A 166 15.57 -2.24 4.39
CA TYR A 166 15.79 -0.96 3.71
C TYR A 166 14.77 -0.75 2.56
N PHE A 167 14.49 -1.79 1.78
CA PHE A 167 13.50 -1.73 0.69
C PHE A 167 12.08 -2.14 1.12
N HIS A 168 11.94 -2.87 2.23
CA HIS A 168 10.67 -3.37 2.76
C HIS A 168 10.43 -2.89 4.20
N ASP A 169 10.49 -1.58 4.43
CA ASP A 169 10.39 -0.96 5.76
C ASP A 169 9.08 -1.27 6.50
N GLY A 170 7.97 -1.39 5.77
CA GLY A 170 6.67 -1.82 6.32
C GLY A 170 6.70 -3.21 6.99
N PHE A 171 7.74 -4.01 6.76
CA PHE A 171 7.91 -5.32 7.37
C PHE A 171 8.76 -5.31 8.65
N GLN A 172 9.30 -4.15 9.04
CA GLN A 172 10.15 -4.04 10.23
C GLN A 172 9.40 -4.43 11.52
N ASP A 173 8.17 -3.98 11.68
CA ASP A 173 7.35 -4.32 12.85
C ASP A 173 6.99 -5.82 12.85
N VAL A 174 6.73 -6.40 11.67
CA VAL A 174 6.45 -7.84 11.53
C VAL A 174 7.66 -8.67 11.95
N PHE A 175 8.87 -8.32 11.49
CA PHE A 175 10.08 -9.02 11.89
C PHE A 175 10.39 -8.87 13.38
N ARG A 176 10.16 -7.69 13.97
CA ARG A 176 10.24 -7.49 15.42
C ARG A 176 9.19 -8.31 16.18
N LEU A 177 8.00 -8.52 15.62
CA LEU A 177 6.99 -9.42 16.20
C LEU A 177 7.44 -10.88 16.13
N LEU A 178 8.04 -11.31 15.02
CA LEU A 178 8.58 -12.68 14.89
C LEU A 178 9.68 -13.00 15.90
N ASP A 179 10.45 -12.01 16.33
CA ASP A 179 11.46 -12.21 17.38
C ASP A 179 10.83 -12.39 18.76
N LYS A 180 9.62 -11.85 18.99
CA LYS A 180 8.97 -11.78 20.30
C LYS A 180 7.86 -12.82 20.51
N GLU A 181 7.22 -13.28 19.44
CA GLU A 181 5.96 -14.03 19.50
C GLU A 181 6.14 -15.45 18.94
N PRO A 182 6.41 -16.47 19.78
CA PRO A 182 6.62 -17.85 19.32
C PRO A 182 5.44 -18.42 18.54
N SER A 183 4.20 -18.15 18.95
CA SER A 183 3.01 -18.62 18.24
C SER A 183 2.88 -18.01 16.84
N LEU A 184 3.31 -16.76 16.64
CA LEU A 184 3.37 -16.17 15.30
C LEU A 184 4.39 -16.88 14.42
N ARG A 185 5.58 -17.19 14.96
CA ARG A 185 6.63 -17.89 14.21
C ARG A 185 6.12 -19.23 13.68
N GLU A 186 5.45 -20.00 14.52
CA GLU A 186 4.93 -21.32 14.13
C GLU A 186 3.82 -21.21 13.07
N VAL A 187 2.92 -20.25 13.22
CA VAL A 187 1.84 -20.00 12.25
C VAL A 187 2.38 -19.51 10.90
N MET A 188 3.43 -18.67 10.90
CA MET A 188 4.11 -18.28 9.66
C MET A 188 4.88 -19.43 9.02
N LYS A 189 5.57 -20.27 9.80
CA LYS A 189 6.22 -21.49 9.28
C LYS A 189 5.19 -22.43 8.64
N GLU A 190 4.03 -22.62 9.28
CA GLU A 190 2.92 -23.41 8.74
C GLU A 190 2.46 -22.84 7.39
N PHE A 191 2.17 -21.53 7.34
CA PHE A 191 1.75 -20.84 6.11
C PHE A 191 2.78 -21.01 4.98
N LEU A 192 4.06 -20.74 5.25
CA LEU A 192 5.13 -20.82 4.24
C LEU A 192 5.35 -22.26 3.76
N THR A 193 5.23 -23.25 4.64
CA THR A 193 5.33 -24.67 4.28
C THR A 193 4.17 -25.09 3.37
N LYS A 194 2.93 -24.70 3.73
CA LYS A 194 1.75 -24.96 2.91
C LYS A 194 1.84 -24.28 1.55
N PHE A 195 2.31 -23.03 1.51
CA PHE A 195 2.55 -22.33 0.26
C PHE A 195 3.62 -23.02 -0.59
N LYS A 196 4.74 -23.47 -0.01
CA LYS A 196 5.78 -24.20 -0.73
C LYS A 196 5.21 -25.43 -1.43
N HIS A 197 4.43 -26.24 -0.72
CA HIS A 197 3.77 -27.41 -1.30
C HIS A 197 2.75 -27.05 -2.39
N TYR A 198 1.91 -26.04 -2.13
CA TYR A 198 0.94 -25.54 -3.11
C TYR A 198 1.64 -25.10 -4.41
N TYR A 199 2.69 -24.29 -4.30
CA TYR A 199 3.47 -23.81 -5.44
C TYR A 199 4.14 -24.96 -6.19
N GLN A 200 4.81 -25.88 -5.48
CA GLN A 200 5.45 -27.05 -6.10
C GLN A 200 4.45 -27.94 -6.85
N LYS A 201 3.20 -28.02 -6.37
CA LYS A 201 2.15 -28.83 -6.99
C LYS A 201 1.49 -28.16 -8.20
N THR A 202 1.32 -26.84 -8.16
CA THR A 202 0.46 -26.11 -9.10
C THR A 202 1.21 -25.17 -10.02
N ASP A 203 2.47 -24.84 -9.71
CA ASP A 203 3.25 -23.76 -10.31
C ASP A 203 2.61 -22.36 -10.12
N GLN A 204 1.57 -22.21 -9.28
CA GLN A 204 0.87 -20.94 -9.10
C GLN A 204 1.51 -20.09 -8.01
N LEU A 205 1.71 -18.81 -8.33
CA LEU A 205 2.11 -17.78 -7.37
C LEU A 205 0.86 -17.10 -6.81
N LEU A 206 0.91 -16.74 -5.54
CA LEU A 206 -0.15 -16.00 -4.87
C LEU A 206 0.17 -14.50 -4.91
N ASP A 207 -0.87 -13.68 -5.07
CA ASP A 207 -0.75 -12.22 -5.01
C ASP A 207 -0.55 -11.75 -3.56
N PHE A 208 0.63 -11.19 -3.27
CA PHE A 208 0.96 -10.60 -1.97
C PHE A 208 1.04 -9.07 -2.01
N THR A 209 0.37 -8.40 -2.94
CA THR A 209 0.38 -6.92 -2.97
C THR A 209 -0.67 -6.32 -2.03
N GLY A 210 -1.86 -6.94 -1.96
CA GLY A 210 -2.97 -6.46 -1.13
C GLY A 210 -2.79 -6.74 0.37
N LEU A 211 -3.11 -5.75 1.22
CA LEU A 211 -3.09 -5.89 2.68
C LEU A 211 -4.02 -6.99 3.21
N ASP A 212 -5.12 -7.24 2.50
CA ASP A 212 -6.11 -8.26 2.84
C ASP A 212 -5.96 -9.55 2.01
N ASN A 213 -4.87 -9.71 1.25
CA ASN A 213 -4.64 -10.92 0.47
C ASN A 213 -4.19 -12.08 1.35
N VAL A 214 -3.29 -11.86 2.29
CA VAL A 214 -2.97 -12.82 3.34
C VAL A 214 -2.86 -12.06 4.64
N VAL A 215 -3.66 -12.41 5.63
CA VAL A 215 -3.75 -11.69 6.91
C VAL A 215 -3.34 -12.61 8.03
N PHE A 216 -2.42 -12.16 8.88
CA PHE A 216 -2.11 -12.77 10.17
C PHE A 216 -2.81 -11.98 11.27
N TYR A 217 -3.48 -12.66 12.20
CA TYR A 217 -4.28 -12.02 13.24
C TYR A 217 -4.27 -12.83 14.54
N LYS A 218 -4.46 -12.15 15.68
CA LYS A 218 -4.64 -12.80 16.98
C LYS A 218 -6.11 -13.15 17.23
N LYS A 219 -6.40 -14.41 17.56
CA LYS A 219 -7.69 -14.87 18.08
C LYS A 219 -7.44 -15.69 19.34
N ASP A 220 -8.10 -15.33 20.44
CA ASP A 220 -7.95 -16.00 21.74
C ASP A 220 -6.47 -16.09 22.18
N ALA A 221 -5.73 -14.99 22.03
CA ALA A 221 -4.29 -14.86 22.27
C ALA A 221 -3.37 -15.74 21.40
N GLN A 222 -3.91 -16.48 20.43
CA GLN A 222 -3.14 -17.28 19.47
C GLN A 222 -3.11 -16.61 18.10
N TRP A 223 -1.94 -16.58 17.47
CA TRP A 223 -1.84 -16.14 16.09
C TRP A 223 -2.48 -17.16 15.15
N GLN A 224 -3.08 -16.66 14.09
CA GLN A 224 -3.70 -17.40 13.02
C GLN A 224 -3.46 -16.66 11.70
N TYR A 225 -3.73 -17.31 10.57
CA TYR A 225 -3.75 -16.64 9.28
C TYR A 225 -5.05 -16.92 8.51
N LYS A 226 -5.36 -16.03 7.58
CA LYS A 226 -6.42 -16.18 6.57
C LYS A 226 -5.86 -15.82 5.20
N VAL A 227 -6.09 -16.69 4.22
CA VAL A 227 -5.78 -16.47 2.81
C VAL A 227 -7.01 -15.85 2.15
N GLY A 228 -6.91 -14.57 1.81
CA GLY A 228 -7.91 -13.80 1.11
C GLY A 228 -7.91 -14.06 -0.38
N SER A 229 -8.13 -13.00 -1.17
CA SER A 229 -8.20 -13.14 -2.63
C SER A 229 -6.81 -13.03 -3.27
N VAL A 230 -6.12 -14.15 -3.23
CA VAL A 230 -4.74 -14.32 -3.70
C VAL A 230 -4.61 -14.88 -5.11
N ILE A 231 -5.68 -15.50 -5.63
CA ILE A 231 -5.64 -16.22 -6.90
C ILE A 231 -5.63 -15.22 -8.06
N LYS A 232 -4.61 -15.32 -8.90
CA LYS A 232 -4.44 -14.55 -10.12
C LYS A 232 -3.99 -15.46 -11.27
N HIS A 233 -3.15 -14.97 -12.18
CA HIS A 233 -2.71 -15.69 -13.37
C HIS A 233 -1.20 -16.00 -13.36
N GLU A 234 -0.49 -15.55 -12.33
CA GLU A 234 0.95 -15.64 -12.23
C GLU A 234 1.40 -17.06 -11.90
N THR A 235 2.33 -17.58 -12.70
CA THR A 235 2.95 -18.89 -12.49
C THR A 235 4.47 -18.78 -12.39
N GLY A 236 5.09 -19.76 -11.73
CA GLY A 236 6.53 -19.83 -11.58
C GLY A 236 7.24 -19.99 -12.93
N ASN A 237 6.74 -20.85 -13.81
CA ASN A 237 7.28 -21.01 -15.16
C ASN A 237 7.22 -19.71 -15.96
N ARG A 238 6.10 -18.96 -15.89
CA ARG A 238 5.99 -17.69 -16.61
C ARG A 238 6.92 -16.63 -16.01
N ALA A 239 7.00 -16.55 -14.69
CA ALA A 239 7.92 -15.65 -14.01
C ALA A 239 9.38 -15.92 -14.43
N LYS A 240 9.79 -17.18 -14.46
CA LYS A 240 11.12 -17.58 -14.92
C LYS A 240 11.39 -17.14 -16.37
N GLN A 241 10.45 -17.41 -17.28
CA GLN A 241 10.59 -17.01 -18.69
C GLN A 241 10.75 -15.51 -18.84
N VAL A 242 9.88 -14.73 -18.19
CA VAL A 242 9.91 -13.26 -18.29
C VAL A 242 11.20 -12.72 -17.68
N LEU A 243 11.57 -13.15 -16.48
CA LEU A 243 12.77 -12.68 -15.78
C LEU A 243 14.06 -13.05 -16.50
N GLN A 244 14.13 -14.21 -17.16
CA GLN A 244 15.29 -14.57 -17.99
C GLN A 244 15.36 -13.76 -19.29
N ALA A 245 14.20 -13.40 -19.84
CA ALA A 245 14.13 -12.63 -21.08
C ALA A 245 14.59 -11.17 -20.88
N ILE A 246 14.34 -10.55 -19.72
CA ILE A 246 14.60 -9.12 -19.53
C ILE A 246 16.08 -8.73 -19.69
N ALA A 247 17.01 -9.60 -19.31
CA ALA A 247 18.44 -9.32 -19.43
C ALA A 247 18.92 -9.38 -20.88
N SER A 248 18.25 -10.15 -21.74
CA SER A 248 18.59 -10.28 -23.16
C SER A 248 17.84 -9.27 -24.03
N ASP A 249 16.56 -9.04 -23.72
CA ASP A 249 15.70 -8.07 -24.40
C ASP A 249 14.81 -7.33 -23.38
N PRO A 250 15.26 -6.17 -22.88
CA PRO A 250 14.46 -5.24 -22.09
C PRO A 250 13.09 -4.88 -22.70
N ALA A 251 12.94 -4.93 -24.03
CA ALA A 251 11.68 -4.58 -24.65
C ALA A 251 10.57 -5.58 -24.31
N VAL A 252 10.91 -6.80 -23.86
CA VAL A 252 9.94 -7.83 -23.41
C VAL A 252 8.97 -7.30 -22.37
N VAL A 253 9.43 -6.38 -21.53
CA VAL A 253 8.67 -5.75 -20.46
C VAL A 253 7.49 -4.95 -21.00
N LYS A 254 7.66 -4.32 -22.17
CA LYS A 254 6.65 -3.47 -22.83
C LYS A 254 5.77 -4.23 -23.82
N GLN A 255 6.05 -5.51 -24.07
CA GLN A 255 5.29 -6.30 -25.05
C GLN A 255 3.86 -6.60 -24.57
N SER A 256 3.62 -6.70 -23.26
CA SER A 256 2.29 -6.91 -22.71
C SER A 256 2.14 -6.34 -21.30
N PHE A 257 0.89 -6.06 -20.90
CA PHE A 257 0.56 -5.62 -19.55
C PHE A 257 0.95 -6.69 -18.51
N GLU A 258 0.79 -7.96 -18.85
CA GLU A 258 1.16 -9.08 -17.98
C GLU A 258 2.67 -9.11 -17.76
N ASN A 259 3.48 -8.95 -18.81
CA ASN A 259 4.94 -8.91 -18.64
C ASN A 259 5.35 -7.78 -17.71
N TRP A 260 4.76 -6.60 -17.89
CA TRP A 260 4.94 -5.48 -16.99
C TRP A 260 4.60 -5.86 -15.54
N THR A 261 3.40 -6.38 -15.27
CA THR A 261 2.98 -6.74 -13.91
C THR A 261 3.83 -7.84 -13.29
N PHE A 262 4.28 -8.82 -14.08
CA PHE A 262 5.16 -9.88 -13.62
C PHE A 262 6.45 -9.32 -13.05
N ILE A 263 7.14 -8.48 -13.82
CA ILE A 263 8.45 -7.96 -13.42
C ILE A 263 8.29 -6.93 -12.29
N TYR A 264 7.16 -6.23 -12.28
CA TYR A 264 6.83 -5.23 -11.28
C TYR A 264 6.53 -5.83 -9.88
N PHE A 265 5.80 -6.95 -9.81
CA PHE A 265 5.34 -7.50 -8.52
C PHE A 265 6.04 -8.81 -8.11
N VAL A 266 6.32 -9.72 -9.04
CA VAL A 266 6.79 -11.08 -8.70
C VAL A 266 8.14 -11.09 -8.00
N PRO A 267 9.18 -10.34 -8.43
CA PRO A 267 10.45 -10.28 -7.69
C PRO A 267 10.26 -9.85 -6.23
N SER A 268 9.33 -8.94 -5.98
CA SER A 268 8.99 -8.46 -4.63
C SER A 268 8.29 -9.56 -3.81
N TRP A 269 7.36 -10.30 -4.41
CA TRP A 269 6.70 -11.46 -3.76
C TRP A 269 7.69 -12.56 -3.37
N LEU A 270 8.60 -12.91 -4.28
CA LEU A 270 9.59 -13.95 -4.04
C LEU A 270 10.59 -13.56 -2.93
N ARG A 271 11.02 -12.29 -2.91
CA ARG A 271 11.85 -11.76 -1.82
C ARG A 271 11.14 -11.81 -0.48
N LEU A 272 9.87 -11.39 -0.41
CA LEU A 272 9.09 -11.43 0.82
C LEU A 272 9.01 -12.85 1.40
N LEU A 273 8.68 -13.84 0.56
CA LEU A 273 8.61 -15.24 0.96
C LEU A 273 9.96 -15.77 1.47
N ASN A 274 11.02 -15.56 0.68
CA ASN A 274 12.35 -16.08 1.00
C ASN A 274 13.01 -15.35 2.18
N ALA A 275 12.76 -14.04 2.36
CA ALA A 275 13.24 -13.28 3.51
C ALA A 275 12.56 -13.71 4.81
N THR A 276 11.23 -13.90 4.77
CA THR A 276 10.47 -14.37 5.93
C THR A 276 10.91 -15.80 6.31
N ALA A 277 11.11 -16.67 5.32
CA ALA A 277 11.65 -18.00 5.55
C ALA A 277 13.04 -17.96 6.20
N ALA A 278 13.95 -17.12 5.68
CA ALA A 278 15.28 -16.94 6.25
C ALA A 278 15.21 -16.42 7.71
N LYS A 279 14.36 -15.43 8.01
CA LYS A 279 14.10 -14.93 9.38
C LYS A 279 13.64 -16.03 10.33
N LEU A 280 12.90 -17.02 9.82
CA LEU A 280 12.39 -18.16 10.58
C LEU A 280 13.35 -19.36 10.62
N GLY A 281 14.53 -19.27 10.01
CA GLY A 281 15.49 -20.36 9.91
C GLY A 281 15.07 -21.48 8.95
N MET A 282 14.21 -21.17 7.97
CA MET A 282 13.77 -22.10 6.93
C MET A 282 14.60 -21.94 5.65
N GLY A 283 14.65 -22.99 4.83
CA GLY A 283 15.13 -22.88 3.46
C GLY A 283 14.20 -22.02 2.59
N ARG A 284 14.66 -21.65 1.39
CA ARG A 284 13.85 -20.87 0.45
C ARG A 284 12.52 -21.54 0.15
N ILE A 285 11.52 -20.71 -0.08
CA ILE A 285 10.14 -21.14 -0.35
C ILE A 285 9.98 -21.39 -1.85
N VAL A 286 10.50 -20.48 -2.67
CA VAL A 286 10.58 -20.62 -4.12
C VAL A 286 12.05 -20.66 -4.52
N GLU A 287 12.50 -21.83 -4.98
CA GLU A 287 13.91 -22.13 -5.28
C GLU A 287 14.21 -22.17 -6.78
N ASN A 288 13.21 -22.46 -7.61
CA ASN A 288 13.37 -22.68 -9.06
C ASN A 288 13.31 -21.40 -9.91
N ILE A 289 13.12 -20.24 -9.27
CA ILE A 289 13.18 -18.92 -9.90
C ILE A 289 14.38 -18.20 -9.32
N THR A 290 15.40 -18.01 -10.15
CA THR A 290 16.67 -17.39 -9.76
C THR A 290 16.97 -16.18 -10.62
N LEU A 291 17.57 -15.16 -10.03
CA LEU A 291 18.08 -13.98 -10.74
C LEU A 291 19.58 -14.09 -10.94
N SER A 292 20.01 -13.90 -12.18
CA SER A 292 21.41 -13.67 -12.52
C SER A 292 21.85 -12.27 -12.08
N PRO A 293 23.17 -12.01 -12.03
CA PRO A 293 23.68 -10.66 -11.78
C PRO A 293 23.16 -9.62 -12.80
N SER A 294 23.02 -10.00 -14.07
CA SER A 294 22.48 -9.14 -15.12
C SER A 294 21.00 -8.81 -14.91
N ASP A 295 20.19 -9.79 -14.47
CA ASP A 295 18.77 -9.56 -14.18
C ASP A 295 18.62 -8.53 -13.06
N SER A 296 19.47 -8.63 -12.02
CA SER A 296 19.45 -7.68 -10.90
C SER A 296 19.82 -6.26 -11.34
N VAL A 297 20.79 -6.09 -12.24
CA VAL A 297 21.14 -4.77 -12.78
C VAL A 297 19.95 -4.20 -13.56
N TYR A 298 19.29 -5.02 -14.37
CA TYR A 298 18.12 -4.59 -15.12
C TYR A 298 16.96 -4.16 -14.22
N LEU A 299 16.58 -5.02 -13.27
CA LEU A 299 15.49 -4.73 -12.33
C LEU A 299 15.74 -3.46 -11.52
N SER A 300 17.00 -3.18 -11.16
CA SER A 300 17.36 -1.95 -10.45
C SER A 300 17.09 -0.66 -11.25
N LYS A 301 16.90 -0.75 -12.57
CA LYS A 301 16.63 0.38 -13.47
C LYS A 301 15.19 0.41 -14.00
N MET A 302 14.32 -0.50 -13.56
CA MET A 302 12.94 -0.54 -14.04
C MET A 302 12.16 0.76 -13.81
N TYR A 303 12.48 1.50 -12.75
CA TYR A 303 11.88 2.80 -12.47
C TYR A 303 12.07 3.80 -13.64
N GLU A 304 13.10 3.62 -14.48
CA GLU A 304 13.35 4.46 -15.66
C GLU A 304 12.32 4.22 -16.77
N MET A 305 11.62 3.07 -16.74
CA MET A 305 10.59 2.71 -17.71
C MET A 305 9.20 3.20 -17.33
N LEU A 306 9.03 3.69 -16.10
CA LEU A 306 7.78 4.26 -15.61
C LEU A 306 7.43 5.56 -16.35
N SER A 307 6.14 5.81 -16.51
CA SER A 307 5.66 7.11 -16.97
C SER A 307 6.06 8.22 -15.99
N LEU A 308 6.09 9.47 -16.46
CA LEU A 308 6.38 10.62 -15.60
C LEU A 308 5.41 10.69 -14.42
N SER A 309 4.14 10.32 -14.62
CA SER A 309 3.15 10.29 -13.55
C SER A 309 3.45 9.24 -12.46
N GLU A 310 3.83 8.03 -12.86
CA GLU A 310 4.20 6.95 -11.93
C GLU A 310 5.47 7.30 -11.17
N ARG A 311 6.47 7.87 -11.85
CA ARG A 311 7.70 8.36 -11.18
C ARG A 311 7.39 9.47 -10.20
N ALA A 312 6.51 10.41 -10.55
CA ALA A 312 6.08 11.46 -9.63
C ALA A 312 5.45 10.86 -8.37
N MET A 313 4.48 9.95 -8.51
CA MET A 313 3.81 9.31 -7.38
C MET A 313 4.76 8.50 -6.49
N ASN A 314 5.67 7.71 -7.08
CA ASN A 314 6.59 6.87 -6.33
C ASN A 314 7.62 7.71 -5.56
N ASN A 315 8.20 8.74 -6.19
CA ASN A 315 9.11 9.65 -5.51
C ASN A 315 8.39 10.40 -4.37
N ALA A 316 7.13 10.79 -4.57
CA ALA A 316 6.33 11.45 -3.53
C ALA A 316 6.07 10.52 -2.33
N GLN A 317 5.74 9.25 -2.60
CA GLN A 317 5.54 8.22 -1.58
C GLN A 317 6.82 7.95 -0.77
N ASP A 318 7.98 7.95 -1.42
CA ASP A 318 9.29 7.78 -0.78
C ASP A 318 9.81 9.06 -0.09
N GLY A 319 9.07 10.17 -0.18
CA GLY A 319 9.43 11.45 0.43
C GLY A 319 10.43 12.30 -0.37
N ASP A 320 10.81 11.89 -1.59
CA ASP A 320 11.60 12.69 -2.54
C ASP A 320 10.69 13.66 -3.31
N VAL A 321 10.21 14.66 -2.59
CA VAL A 321 9.24 15.62 -3.12
C VAL A 321 9.81 16.48 -4.24
N GLU A 322 11.11 16.74 -4.25
CA GLU A 322 11.75 17.55 -5.28
C GLU A 322 11.70 16.85 -6.64
N ASN A 323 12.13 15.57 -6.71
CA ASN A 323 12.00 14.79 -7.94
C ASN A 323 10.54 14.55 -8.30
N ALA A 324 9.68 14.32 -7.31
CA ALA A 324 8.26 14.13 -7.54
C ALA A 324 7.62 15.36 -8.23
N LEU A 325 7.91 16.57 -7.76
CA LEU A 325 7.43 17.82 -8.36
C LEU A 325 8.02 18.05 -9.74
N ARG A 326 9.30 17.73 -9.94
CA ARG A 326 9.93 17.84 -11.26
C ARG A 326 9.21 16.95 -12.27
N TYR A 327 9.05 15.66 -11.99
CA TYR A 327 8.32 14.74 -12.87
C TYR A 327 6.86 15.16 -13.07
N PHE A 328 6.19 15.63 -12.01
CA PHE A 328 4.81 16.10 -12.12
C PHE A 328 4.66 17.33 -13.03
N ARG A 329 5.59 18.29 -12.98
CA ARG A 329 5.60 19.46 -13.86
C ARG A 329 5.87 19.06 -15.31
N GLU A 330 6.85 18.19 -15.54
CA GLU A 330 7.14 17.63 -16.87
C GLU A 330 5.93 16.88 -17.42
N TYR A 331 5.30 16.04 -16.60
CA TYR A 331 4.05 15.32 -16.92
C TYR A 331 2.93 16.29 -17.32
N ALA A 332 2.68 17.33 -16.51
CA ALA A 332 1.63 18.30 -16.78
C ALA A 332 1.85 19.12 -18.07
N GLN A 333 3.10 19.23 -18.53
CA GLN A 333 3.45 19.91 -19.79
C GLN A 333 3.36 18.97 -21.01
N GLN A 334 3.78 17.71 -20.85
CA GLN A 334 3.93 16.77 -21.95
C GLN A 334 2.65 15.97 -22.23
N GLU A 335 1.96 15.55 -21.18
CA GLU A 335 0.75 14.76 -21.32
C GLU A 335 -0.47 15.68 -21.37
N LYS A 336 -1.23 15.62 -22.45
CA LYS A 336 -2.57 16.24 -22.56
C LYS A 336 -3.61 15.64 -21.60
N SER A 337 -3.16 14.76 -20.71
CA SER A 337 -3.98 13.97 -19.81
C SER A 337 -4.23 14.75 -18.52
N HIS A 338 -5.51 15.00 -18.24
CA HIS A 338 -6.00 15.57 -17.00
C HIS A 338 -6.19 14.45 -15.96
N ASP A 339 -5.21 13.57 -15.76
CA ASP A 339 -5.35 12.50 -14.75
C ASP A 339 -5.41 13.13 -13.34
N THR A 340 -6.64 13.33 -12.89
CA THR A 340 -6.94 14.00 -11.63
C THR A 340 -6.49 13.19 -10.43
N ARG A 341 -6.24 11.88 -10.58
CA ARG A 341 -5.67 11.04 -9.51
C ARG A 341 -4.21 11.38 -9.24
N VAL A 342 -3.41 11.57 -10.30
CA VAL A 342 -1.99 11.96 -10.16
C VAL A 342 -1.90 13.32 -9.48
N ARG A 343 -2.72 14.29 -9.91
CA ARG A 343 -2.76 15.64 -9.31
C ARG A 343 -3.19 15.59 -7.85
N HIS A 344 -4.22 14.81 -7.54
CA HIS A 344 -4.71 14.60 -6.17
C HIS A 344 -3.65 13.98 -5.26
N MET A 345 -3.07 12.83 -5.65
CA MET A 345 -2.04 12.14 -4.88
C MET A 345 -0.80 13.02 -4.66
N MET A 346 -0.31 13.69 -5.72
CA MET A 346 0.82 14.61 -5.62
C MET A 346 0.56 15.75 -4.63
N SER A 347 -0.67 16.23 -4.55
CA SER A 347 -1.02 17.34 -3.68
C SER A 347 -1.08 16.96 -2.21
N LYS A 348 -1.54 15.74 -1.92
CA LYS A 348 -1.49 15.18 -0.57
C LYS A 348 -0.05 15.10 -0.04
N TYR A 349 0.86 14.58 -0.87
CA TYR A 349 2.26 14.45 -0.49
C TYR A 349 2.96 15.80 -0.38
N TYR A 350 2.68 16.73 -1.31
CA TYR A 350 3.27 18.07 -1.28
C TYR A 350 2.84 18.86 -0.04
N LEU A 351 1.56 18.81 0.35
CA LEU A 351 1.09 19.46 1.57
C LEU A 351 1.79 18.91 2.82
N SER A 352 1.83 17.58 2.95
CA SER A 352 2.51 16.88 4.07
C SER A 352 4.00 17.23 4.15
N PHE A 353 4.62 17.56 3.01
CA PHE A 353 6.01 18.00 2.94
C PHE A 353 6.20 19.46 3.36
N LEU A 354 5.31 20.36 2.92
CA LEU A 354 5.35 21.77 3.33
C LEU A 354 5.19 21.95 4.84
N GLU A 355 4.41 21.08 5.49
CA GLU A 355 4.29 21.02 6.96
C GLU A 355 5.62 20.72 7.63
N LYS A 356 6.47 19.90 7.01
CA LYS A 356 7.79 19.51 7.51
C LYS A 356 8.91 20.47 7.11
N GLN A 357 8.73 21.26 6.05
CA GLN A 357 9.72 22.23 5.55
C GLN A 357 9.10 23.62 5.38
N PRO A 358 8.97 24.41 6.46
CA PRO A 358 8.21 25.65 6.44
C PRO A 358 8.86 26.78 5.63
N GLN A 359 10.13 26.64 5.25
CA GLN A 359 11.00 27.67 4.64
C GLN A 359 10.91 27.75 3.10
N ARG A 360 9.91 27.11 2.48
CA ARG A 360 9.78 27.07 1.00
C ARG A 360 9.21 28.38 0.44
N GLN A 361 9.59 28.70 -0.80
CA GLN A 361 9.29 29.98 -1.44
C GLN A 361 7.83 30.04 -1.94
N ALA A 362 7.22 31.22 -1.84
CA ALA A 362 5.84 31.47 -2.27
C ALA A 362 5.58 31.10 -3.74
N ASP A 363 6.58 31.27 -4.61
CA ASP A 363 6.47 30.97 -6.04
C ASP A 363 6.24 29.47 -6.30
N GLU A 364 6.86 28.59 -5.51
CA GLU A 364 6.71 27.13 -5.65
C GLU A 364 5.30 26.69 -5.28
N ILE A 365 4.77 27.20 -4.17
CA ILE A 365 3.42 26.90 -3.70
C ILE A 365 2.39 27.49 -4.67
N THR A 366 2.60 28.71 -5.16
CA THR A 366 1.77 29.36 -6.18
C THR A 366 1.72 28.55 -7.48
N SER A 367 2.88 28.07 -7.95
CA SER A 367 3.00 27.23 -9.15
C SER A 367 2.21 25.93 -9.00
N PHE A 368 2.36 25.25 -7.86
CA PHE A 368 1.65 24.02 -7.57
C PHE A 368 0.14 24.22 -7.46
N LEU A 369 -0.29 25.29 -6.77
CA LEU A 369 -1.71 25.62 -6.63
C LEU A 369 -2.33 25.97 -7.99
N ASN A 370 -1.59 26.64 -8.89
CA ASN A 370 -2.03 26.86 -10.26
C ASN A 370 -2.26 25.57 -11.05
N LEU A 371 -1.42 24.53 -10.86
CA LEU A 371 -1.62 23.21 -11.47
C LEU A 371 -2.88 22.52 -10.94
N MET A 372 -3.18 22.69 -9.64
CA MET A 372 -4.39 22.14 -9.02
C MET A 372 -5.66 22.87 -9.45
N MET A 373 -5.54 24.18 -9.69
CA MET A 373 -6.62 25.05 -10.15
C MET A 373 -6.76 25.13 -11.67
N ASP A 374 -6.08 24.27 -12.43
CA ASP A 374 -6.28 24.18 -13.88
C ASP A 374 -7.78 23.93 -14.16
N PRO A 375 -8.45 24.78 -14.96
CA PRO A 375 -9.88 24.65 -15.24
C PRO A 375 -10.27 23.32 -15.87
N LYS A 376 -9.31 22.59 -16.44
CA LYS A 376 -9.50 21.28 -17.05
C LYS A 376 -9.38 20.13 -16.04
N ASN A 377 -9.06 20.41 -14.77
CA ASN A 377 -9.08 19.40 -13.72
C ASN A 377 -10.52 19.11 -13.29
N GLU A 378 -10.95 17.87 -13.51
CA GLU A 378 -12.22 17.35 -13.01
C GLU A 378 -11.97 16.38 -11.85
N PHE A 379 -11.99 16.90 -10.62
CA PHE A 379 -11.87 16.06 -9.43
C PHE A 379 -13.12 15.17 -9.30
N PRO A 380 -12.97 13.84 -9.20
CA PRO A 380 -14.07 12.96 -8.83
C PRO A 380 -14.68 13.41 -7.49
N LYS A 381 -16.01 13.29 -7.36
CA LYS A 381 -16.76 13.83 -6.20
C LYS A 381 -16.25 13.27 -4.87
N GLU A 382 -15.84 12.00 -4.87
CA GLU A 382 -15.24 11.32 -3.74
C GLU A 382 -13.95 11.98 -3.22
N TYR A 383 -13.25 12.75 -4.05
CA TYR A 383 -12.03 13.47 -3.67
C TYR A 383 -12.26 14.96 -3.39
N TRP A 384 -13.50 15.47 -3.51
CA TRP A 384 -13.77 16.91 -3.34
C TRP A 384 -13.34 17.42 -1.96
N GLN A 385 -13.70 16.73 -0.89
CA GLN A 385 -13.34 17.16 0.46
C GLN A 385 -11.81 17.21 0.67
N GLU A 386 -11.08 16.23 0.14
CA GLU A 386 -9.62 16.19 0.26
C GLU A 386 -8.97 17.28 -0.61
N ALA A 387 -9.45 17.48 -1.84
CA ALA A 387 -9.00 18.56 -2.72
C ALA A 387 -9.25 19.95 -2.10
N GLN A 388 -10.40 20.16 -1.45
CA GLN A 388 -10.70 21.39 -0.70
C GLN A 388 -9.68 21.60 0.43
N ASN A 389 -9.45 20.59 1.27
CA ASN A 389 -8.51 20.66 2.39
C ASN A 389 -7.10 21.01 1.90
N ILE A 390 -6.68 20.42 0.79
CA ILE A 390 -5.38 20.69 0.16
C ILE A 390 -5.30 22.12 -0.34
N ILE A 391 -6.28 22.59 -1.12
CA ILE A 391 -6.29 23.95 -1.67
C ILE A 391 -6.29 24.98 -0.55
N LEU A 392 -7.09 24.76 0.50
CA LEU A 392 -7.15 25.63 1.67
C LEU A 392 -5.85 25.61 2.48
N GLY A 393 -5.22 24.44 2.66
CA GLY A 393 -3.93 24.31 3.34
C GLY A 393 -2.81 25.03 2.60
N LEU A 394 -2.75 24.89 1.26
CA LEU A 394 -1.78 25.61 0.42
C LEU A 394 -2.02 27.12 0.41
N LYS A 395 -3.30 27.55 0.35
CA LYS A 395 -3.69 28.96 0.48
C LYS A 395 -3.22 29.54 1.82
N ALA A 396 -3.56 28.87 2.93
CA ALA A 396 -3.16 29.31 4.27
C ALA A 396 -1.64 29.41 4.38
N LYS A 397 -0.90 28.43 3.83
CA LYS A 397 0.56 28.46 3.81
C LYS A 397 1.10 29.65 3.00
N LEU A 398 0.54 29.95 1.83
CA LEU A 398 0.91 31.14 1.06
C LEU A 398 0.66 32.44 1.82
N GLU A 399 -0.47 32.54 2.54
CA GLU A 399 -0.81 33.72 3.34
C GLU A 399 0.19 33.95 4.48
N THR A 400 0.84 32.89 5.00
CA THR A 400 1.96 33.05 5.95
C THR A 400 3.22 33.66 5.34
N LEU A 401 3.37 33.61 4.01
CA LEU A 401 4.51 34.14 3.27
C LEU A 401 4.25 35.56 2.72
N GLY A 402 3.00 36.02 2.73
CA GLY A 402 2.60 37.36 2.28
C GLY A 402 1.14 37.43 1.82
N PRO A 403 0.61 38.63 1.59
CA PRO A 403 -0.76 38.80 1.09
C PRO A 403 -0.89 38.19 -0.31
N LEU A 404 -1.97 37.44 -0.52
CA LEU A 404 -2.30 36.87 -1.83
C LEU A 404 -2.88 37.93 -2.76
N ASP A 405 -2.46 37.91 -4.02
CA ASP A 405 -3.05 38.72 -5.09
C ASP A 405 -4.58 38.49 -5.18
N PRO A 406 -5.41 39.55 -5.26
CA PRO A 406 -6.86 39.43 -5.29
C PRO A 406 -7.40 38.55 -6.44
N THR A 407 -6.79 38.61 -7.62
CA THR A 407 -7.20 37.79 -8.77
C THR A 407 -6.90 36.31 -8.52
N PHE A 408 -5.80 36.03 -7.83
CA PHE A 408 -5.45 34.68 -7.41
C PHE A 408 -6.40 34.15 -6.33
N GLN A 409 -6.79 34.99 -5.37
CA GLN A 409 -7.81 34.64 -4.37
C GLN A 409 -9.16 34.31 -5.03
N GLU A 410 -9.58 35.09 -6.02
CA GLU A 410 -10.80 34.83 -6.78
C GLU A 410 -10.73 33.51 -7.56
N LYS A 411 -9.57 33.20 -8.16
CA LYS A 411 -9.34 31.92 -8.83
C LYS A 411 -9.47 30.73 -7.86
N ILE A 412 -8.90 30.84 -6.66
CA ILE A 412 -9.05 29.83 -5.60
C ILE A 412 -10.53 29.65 -5.24
N ALA A 413 -11.25 30.76 -5.00
CA ALA A 413 -12.66 30.73 -4.64
C ALA A 413 -13.54 30.11 -5.74
N LEU A 414 -13.22 30.36 -7.01
CA LEU A 414 -13.92 29.76 -8.15
C LEU A 414 -13.75 28.24 -8.19
N VAL A 415 -12.52 27.75 -8.00
CA VAL A 415 -12.24 26.31 -7.99
C VAL A 415 -12.89 25.63 -6.80
N LEU A 416 -12.77 26.22 -5.60
CA LEU A 416 -13.43 25.72 -4.39
C LEU A 416 -14.95 25.58 -4.57
N ARG A 417 -15.62 26.58 -5.17
CA ARG A 417 -17.05 26.50 -5.50
C ARG A 417 -17.37 25.37 -6.48
N LYS A 418 -16.52 25.17 -7.51
CA LYS A 418 -16.70 24.08 -8.48
C LYS A 418 -16.62 22.70 -7.83
N ILE A 419 -15.80 22.54 -6.80
CA ILE A 419 -15.67 21.28 -6.04
C ILE A 419 -16.56 21.27 -4.78
N GLY A 420 -17.65 22.07 -4.76
CA GLY A 420 -18.69 21.99 -3.73
C GLY A 420 -18.33 22.61 -2.38
N TYR A 421 -17.34 23.50 -2.32
CA TYR A 421 -17.04 24.26 -1.11
C TYR A 421 -18.00 25.45 -0.99
N ASP A 422 -18.85 25.43 0.05
CA ASP A 422 -19.75 26.53 0.35
C ASP A 422 -19.11 27.49 1.35
N THR A 423 -18.74 28.67 0.86
CA THR A 423 -18.15 29.76 1.65
C THR A 423 -19.10 30.31 2.72
N SER A 424 -20.41 30.07 2.62
CA SER A 424 -21.41 30.54 3.57
C SER A 424 -21.62 29.61 4.77
N ALA A 425 -21.22 28.33 4.67
CA ALA A 425 -21.55 27.30 5.65
C ALA A 425 -20.37 26.82 6.52
N GLN A 426 -19.11 27.13 6.20
CA GLN A 426 -17.93 26.46 6.80
C GLN A 426 -16.82 27.39 7.34
N ALA A 427 -17.13 28.64 7.70
CA ALA A 427 -16.16 29.57 8.31
C ALA A 427 -15.48 29.01 9.59
N SER A 428 -16.14 28.10 10.33
CA SER A 428 -15.61 27.49 11.56
C SER A 428 -14.53 26.41 11.35
N SER A 429 -14.42 25.82 10.15
CA SER A 429 -13.43 24.77 9.86
C SER A 429 -12.04 25.35 9.54
N LEU A 430 -12.00 26.56 8.97
CA LEU A 430 -10.76 27.30 8.68
C LEU A 430 -10.05 27.79 9.95
N GLU A 431 -10.81 28.16 10.99
CA GLU A 431 -10.25 28.47 12.31
C GLU A 431 -9.61 27.24 12.97
N LYS A 432 -10.22 26.06 12.82
CA LYS A 432 -9.64 24.79 13.32
C LYS A 432 -8.33 24.45 12.61
N LEU A 433 -8.28 24.51 11.28
CA LEU A 433 -7.05 24.27 10.51
C LEU A 433 -5.95 25.30 10.81
N SER A 434 -6.31 26.58 10.90
CA SER A 434 -5.38 27.65 11.26
C SER A 434 -4.84 27.50 12.69
N SER A 435 -5.68 27.05 13.64
CA SER A 435 -5.26 26.77 15.02
C SER A 435 -4.31 25.56 15.13
N MET A 436 -4.51 24.53 14.31
CA MET A 436 -3.62 23.37 14.23
C MET A 436 -2.26 23.74 13.64
N LEU A 437 -2.23 24.65 12.65
CA LEU A 437 -1.00 25.15 12.03
C LEU A 437 -0.24 26.14 12.93
N ALA A 438 -0.95 26.99 13.68
CA ALA A 438 -0.34 27.91 14.64
C ALA A 438 0.32 27.19 15.83
N ALA A 439 -0.21 26.03 16.24
CA ALA A 439 0.35 25.22 17.31
C ALA A 439 1.69 24.54 16.96
N ALA A 440 2.07 24.52 15.67
CA ALA A 440 3.29 23.88 15.18
C ALA A 440 4.50 24.83 15.01
N SER A 441 4.37 26.11 15.38
CA SER A 441 5.43 27.11 15.22
C SER A 441 6.05 27.51 16.56
N PRO A 442 7.36 27.29 16.82
CA PRO A 442 8.00 27.81 18.01
C PRO A 442 8.37 29.29 17.81
N PHE A 443 7.70 30.15 18.57
CA PHE A 443 8.14 31.47 19.06
C PHE A 443 9.26 32.20 18.29
N THR A 444 8.87 33.27 17.60
CA THR A 444 9.62 34.51 17.40
C THR A 444 8.71 35.66 17.86
N GLY A 445 9.12 36.73 18.54
CA GLY A 445 10.39 37.16 19.07
C GLY A 445 10.16 38.28 20.10
N GLY A 446 11.21 38.65 20.83
CA GLY A 446 11.23 39.79 21.73
C GLY A 446 12.68 40.15 22.06
N SER A 447 13.17 41.23 21.45
CA SER A 447 14.52 41.77 21.59
C SER A 447 14.78 42.34 22.99
N LEU A 448 16.02 42.25 23.47
CA LEU A 448 16.68 43.31 24.23
C LEU A 448 18.21 43.15 24.12
N GLU A 449 18.87 44.29 23.89
CA GLU A 449 20.29 44.48 23.66
C GLU A 449 21.17 44.25 24.91
N GLU A 450 22.44 43.97 24.62
CA GLU A 450 23.68 44.24 25.37
C GLU A 450 23.79 43.85 26.86
N SER A 451 24.66 42.87 27.14
CA SER A 451 25.90 43.15 27.87
C SER A 451 26.92 42.00 27.76
N SER A 452 28.15 42.39 27.47
CA SER A 452 29.36 41.57 27.45
C SER A 452 29.76 41.06 28.84
N LYS A 453 30.20 39.79 28.94
CA LYS A 453 31.41 39.34 29.68
C LYS A 453 31.61 37.81 29.64
N THR A 454 32.69 37.40 28.98
CA THR A 454 33.70 36.40 29.39
C THR A 454 33.31 35.01 29.97
N VAL A 455 33.84 33.97 29.29
CA VAL A 455 34.61 32.80 29.82
C VAL A 455 33.88 31.45 30.06
N THR A 456 34.17 30.51 29.13
CA THR A 456 34.55 29.07 29.26
C THR A 456 33.48 27.97 29.53
N PRO A 457 33.56 26.79 28.84
CA PRO A 457 32.53 25.75 28.86
C PRO A 457 32.89 24.53 29.74
N LEU A 458 31.91 23.96 30.46
CA LEU A 458 31.96 22.60 31.02
C LEU A 458 30.51 22.10 31.22
N LYS A 459 30.11 21.00 30.57
CA LYS A 459 30.05 19.62 31.09
C LYS A 459 29.01 19.39 32.21
N THR A 460 28.39 18.20 32.09
CA THR A 460 27.63 17.42 33.08
C THR A 460 26.21 17.88 33.46
N LEU A 461 25.23 17.00 33.17
CA LEU A 461 24.13 16.63 34.06
C LEU A 461 23.49 15.30 33.56
N GLN A 462 24.28 14.23 33.61
CA GLN A 462 23.80 12.90 33.98
C GLN A 462 24.03 12.83 35.48
N GLU A 463 22.96 12.88 36.29
CA GLU A 463 22.87 12.46 37.71
C GLU A 463 21.72 13.21 38.39
N ALA A 464 20.48 12.80 38.12
CA ALA A 464 19.32 13.15 38.94
C ALA A 464 18.10 12.28 38.63
N SER A 465 18.21 10.95 38.76
CA SER A 465 17.03 10.07 38.90
C SER A 465 17.40 8.68 39.41
N MET A 466 18.06 8.61 40.56
CA MET A 466 18.11 7.39 41.37
C MET A 466 18.29 7.79 42.83
N LYS A 467 17.18 7.88 43.59
CA LYS A 467 17.06 7.59 45.04
C LYS A 467 15.76 8.15 45.60
N LYS A 468 14.81 7.24 45.85
CA LYS A 468 13.71 7.22 46.83
C LYS A 468 12.77 6.14 46.26
N SER A 469 12.69 4.94 46.81
CA SER A 469 12.39 4.61 48.20
C SER A 469 12.60 3.11 48.42
N ALA A 470 13.29 2.73 49.49
CA ALA A 470 13.22 1.40 50.08
C ALA A 470 13.31 1.54 51.60
N GLU A 471 12.35 0.91 52.29
CA GLU A 471 12.23 0.52 53.71
C GLU A 471 10.71 0.45 53.97
N ASN A 472 10.06 -0.62 54.45
CA ASN A 472 10.46 -1.78 55.23
C ASN A 472 9.44 -2.91 54.99
N ASN A 473 9.88 -4.17 54.90
CA ASN A 473 9.62 -5.19 55.93
C ASN A 473 10.12 -6.57 55.50
N GLN A 474 10.87 -7.17 56.42
CA GLN A 474 11.33 -8.55 56.46
C GLN A 474 10.18 -9.54 56.62
N THR A 475 10.31 -10.73 56.01
CA THR A 475 10.36 -12.02 56.73
C THR A 475 10.93 -13.10 55.83
N ASP A 476 11.91 -13.82 56.37
CA ASP A 476 12.53 -15.05 55.87
C ASP A 476 11.52 -16.18 55.62
N VAL A 477 11.74 -17.00 54.58
CA VAL A 477 11.93 -18.47 54.69
C VAL A 477 12.70 -18.96 53.45
N ALA A 478 13.76 -19.72 53.71
CA ALA A 478 14.64 -20.38 52.75
C ALA A 478 13.97 -21.57 52.04
N PHE A 479 14.34 -21.85 50.77
CA PHE A 479 14.62 -23.22 50.31
C PHE A 479 15.46 -23.21 49.01
N LYS A 480 16.48 -24.06 48.98
CA LYS A 480 17.49 -24.27 47.92
C LYS A 480 17.05 -25.40 46.94
N PRO A 481 17.78 -25.63 45.82
CA PRO A 481 17.28 -26.19 44.55
C PRO A 481 17.54 -27.70 44.34
N SER A 482 16.89 -28.26 43.31
CA SER A 482 17.23 -29.52 42.61
C SER A 482 16.73 -29.38 41.16
N LEU A 483 17.54 -29.31 40.11
CA LEU A 483 18.27 -30.36 39.39
C LEU A 483 17.44 -31.60 38.96
N MET A 484 17.51 -31.82 37.63
CA MET A 484 17.30 -33.04 36.81
C MET A 484 15.89 -33.65 36.69
N HIS A 485 15.30 -33.55 35.49
CA HIS A 485 15.39 -34.61 34.47
C HIS A 485 15.21 -34.06 33.06
#